data_AF-A0A818FFJ7-F1
#
_entry.id   AF-A0A818FFJ7-F1
#
_cell.length_a   1.000
_cell.length_b   1.000
_cell.length_c   1.000
_cell.angle_alpha   90.00
_cell.angle_beta   90.00
_cell.angle_gamma   90.00
#
_symmetry.space_group_name_H-M   'P 1'
#
loop_
_entity.id
_entity.type
_entity.pdbx_description
1 polymer ?
#
loop_
_entity_poly.entity_id
_entity_poly.type
_entity_poly.pdbx_seq_one_letter_code
_entity_poly.pdbx_strand_id
1 'polypeptide(L)'
;MKRFTDELGLKRLNVPSTLKYIMTDDGSQTLFSTLSRYIPNIFLILWRYGVDALHLKFWLDKKLSNFARIYDYQENGRTFNTIEEFLQMLDQDFYAATRVSFRKFLFEKGFHKKFINEIAQMATLVNYDQSVDTINAFPENNSCEIDVQLDE
;
A
#
# COMPACT_ATOMS: atom_id res chain seq x y z
N MET A 1 9.52 -7.89 21.88
CA MET A 1 10.54 -7.00 21.30
C MET A 1 11.31 -6.17 22.34
N LYS A 2 10.68 -5.34 23.20
CA LYS A 2 11.41 -4.46 24.15
C LYS A 2 12.32 -5.18 25.15
N ARG A 3 11.91 -6.34 25.67
CA ARG A 3 12.69 -7.13 26.65
C ARG A 3 13.88 -7.84 26.02
N PHE A 4 13.72 -8.25 24.77
CA PHE A 4 14.69 -9.04 24.01
C PHE A 4 15.97 -8.26 23.68
N THR A 5 15.84 -6.96 23.41
CA THR A 5 17.02 -6.09 23.17
C THR A 5 17.89 -5.91 24.41
N ASP A 6 17.30 -5.98 25.61
CA ASP A 6 18.03 -5.85 26.87
C ASP A 6 18.71 -7.15 27.25
N GLU A 7 18.02 -8.29 27.04
CA GLU A 7 18.55 -9.63 27.27
C GLU A 7 19.78 -9.93 26.37
N LEU A 8 19.83 -9.36 25.17
CA LEU A 8 20.97 -9.46 24.24
C LEU A 8 22.07 -8.39 24.45
N GLY A 9 21.91 -7.50 25.43
CA GLY A 9 22.91 -6.45 25.71
C GLY A 9 23.04 -5.38 24.61
N LEU A 10 22.04 -5.23 23.75
CA LEU A 10 22.08 -4.28 22.63
C LEU A 10 21.74 -2.87 23.13
N LYS A 11 22.62 -1.91 22.86
CA LYS A 11 22.35 -0.48 23.12
C LYS A 11 21.28 0.01 22.17
N ARG A 12 20.16 0.46 22.72
CA ARG A 12 19.08 1.06 21.94
C ARG A 12 19.49 2.46 21.49
N LEU A 13 19.35 2.73 20.20
CA LEU A 13 19.37 4.10 19.69
C LEU A 13 18.10 4.81 20.14
N ASN A 14 18.25 5.98 20.79
CA ASN A 14 17.13 6.84 21.11
C ASN A 14 16.71 7.56 19.82
N VAL A 15 15.81 6.91 19.07
CA VAL A 15 15.25 7.45 17.83
C VAL A 15 14.02 8.26 18.22
N PRO A 16 14.01 9.60 18.08
CA PRO A 16 12.81 10.40 18.28
C PRO A 16 11.64 9.80 17.49
N SER A 17 10.47 9.72 18.12
CA SER A 17 9.22 9.19 17.53
C SER A 17 8.76 9.95 16.28
N THR A 18 9.41 11.05 15.95
CA THR A 18 9.19 11.91 14.77
C THR A 18 10.14 11.63 13.60
N LEU A 19 11.09 10.69 13.72
CA LEU A 19 11.91 10.28 12.58
C LEU A 19 11.06 9.54 11.55
N LYS A 20 10.72 10.23 10.45
CA LYS A 20 10.37 9.58 9.20
C LYS A 20 11.52 9.79 8.22
N TYR A 21 11.91 8.72 7.56
CA TYR A 21 12.92 8.74 6.52
C TYR A 21 12.22 8.90 5.17
N ILE A 22 12.78 9.75 4.31
CA ILE A 22 12.38 9.84 2.91
C ILE A 22 13.60 9.44 2.09
N MET A 23 13.43 8.43 1.24
CA MET A 23 14.41 8.08 0.22
C MET A 23 14.09 8.88 -1.03
N THR A 24 15.05 9.68 -1.47
CA THR A 24 15.06 10.29 -2.80
C THR A 24 16.25 9.76 -3.56
N ASP A 25 16.01 9.29 -4.78
CA ASP A 25 17.03 8.88 -5.72
C ASP A 25 17.08 9.90 -6.88
N ASP A 26 18.22 10.58 -7.01
CA ASP A 26 18.51 11.50 -8.11
C ASP A 26 19.32 10.82 -9.23
N GLY A 27 19.53 9.50 -9.15
CA GLY A 27 20.32 8.71 -10.07
C GLY A 27 21.82 8.65 -9.74
N SER A 28 22.28 9.39 -8.73
CA SER A 28 23.68 9.41 -8.30
C SER A 28 23.88 9.01 -6.82
N GLN A 29 22.92 9.31 -5.94
CA GLN A 29 23.01 8.98 -4.51
C GLN A 29 21.63 8.67 -3.91
N THR A 30 21.54 7.56 -3.17
CA THR A 30 20.39 7.29 -2.29
C THR A 30 20.60 8.02 -0.97
N LEU A 31 19.96 9.18 -0.80
CA LEU A 31 20.06 9.95 0.43
C LEU A 31 18.94 9.57 1.40
N PHE A 32 19.32 9.00 2.55
CA PHE A 32 18.43 8.85 3.69
C PHE A 32 18.52 10.11 4.55
N SER A 33 17.50 10.96 4.47
CA SER A 33 17.46 12.19 5.27
C SER A 33 16.44 12.09 6.39
N THR A 34 16.89 12.48 7.58
CA THR A 34 16.04 12.65 8.76
C THR A 34 15.20 13.92 8.62
N LEU A 35 13.91 13.84 8.94
CA LEU A 35 12.84 14.81 8.68
C LEU A 35 12.94 16.25 9.26
N SER A 36 14.14 16.75 9.57
CA SER A 36 14.38 18.16 9.94
C SER A 36 13.91 19.16 8.86
N ARG A 37 13.60 18.70 7.64
CA ARG A 37 13.17 19.50 6.47
C ARG A 37 11.82 19.05 5.86
N TYR A 38 10.77 18.92 6.69
CA TYR A 38 9.43 18.49 6.27
C TYR A 38 8.84 19.28 5.08
N ILE A 39 8.87 20.62 5.13
CA ILE A 39 8.27 21.47 4.09
C ILE A 39 9.02 21.36 2.73
N PRO A 40 10.36 21.49 2.67
CA PRO A 40 11.11 21.29 1.42
C PRO A 40 10.84 19.93 0.77
N ASN A 41 10.71 18.87 1.57
CA ASN A 41 10.48 17.52 1.07
C ASN A 41 9.10 17.36 0.43
N ILE A 42 8.06 18.00 0.97
CA ILE A 42 6.72 18.01 0.36
C ILE A 42 6.76 18.75 -0.98
N PHE A 43 7.42 19.90 -1.05
CA PHE A 43 7.58 20.63 -2.32
C PHE A 43 8.33 19.80 -3.36
N LEU A 44 9.36 19.04 -2.98
CA LEU A 44 10.08 18.15 -3.88
C LEU A 44 9.19 17.01 -4.42
N ILE A 45 8.37 16.40 -3.55
CA ILE A 45 7.41 15.36 -3.95
C ILE A 45 6.37 15.95 -4.92
N LEU A 46 5.79 17.10 -4.59
CA LEU A 46 4.85 17.81 -5.46
C LEU A 46 5.50 18.26 -6.78
N TRP A 47 6.77 18.65 -6.77
CA TRP A 47 7.49 19.03 -7.99
C TRP A 47 7.77 17.81 -8.89
N ARG A 48 8.21 16.68 -8.31
CA ARG A 48 8.60 15.49 -9.08
C ARG A 48 7.41 14.69 -9.58
N TYR A 49 6.35 14.60 -8.79
CA TYR A 49 5.18 13.75 -9.03
C TYR A 49 3.90 14.55 -9.32
N GLY A 50 3.91 15.86 -9.12
CA GLY A 50 2.83 16.74 -9.53
C GLY A 50 1.48 16.36 -8.94
N VAL A 51 0.49 16.38 -9.82
CA VAL A 51 -0.92 16.10 -9.50
C VAL A 51 -1.12 14.66 -9.04
N ASP A 52 -0.27 13.70 -9.45
CA ASP A 52 -0.43 12.29 -9.05
C ASP A 52 -0.30 12.10 -7.54
N ALA A 53 0.57 12.86 -6.87
CA ALA A 53 0.70 12.79 -5.41
C ALA A 53 -0.56 13.27 -4.68
N LEU A 54 -1.18 14.35 -5.18
CA LEU A 54 -2.46 14.85 -4.65
C LEU A 54 -3.61 13.90 -5.00
N HIS A 55 -3.62 13.40 -6.23
CA HIS A 55 -4.59 12.43 -6.72
C HIS A 55 -4.56 11.18 -5.86
N LEU A 56 -3.37 10.63 -5.57
CA LEU A 56 -3.21 9.46 -4.70
C LEU A 56 -3.86 9.71 -3.34
N LYS A 57 -3.62 10.87 -2.73
CA LYS A 57 -4.18 11.19 -1.41
C LYS A 57 -5.71 11.12 -1.44
N PHE A 58 -6.36 11.88 -2.32
CA PHE A 58 -7.83 11.93 -2.37
C PHE A 58 -8.44 10.58 -2.80
N TRP A 59 -7.79 9.92 -3.75
CA TRP A 59 -8.22 8.62 -4.25
C TRP A 59 -8.15 7.56 -3.14
N LEU A 60 -7.03 7.48 -2.42
CA LEU A 60 -6.83 6.51 -1.34
C LEU A 60 -7.76 6.78 -0.15
N ASP A 61 -7.93 8.05 0.26
CA ASP A 61 -8.85 8.42 1.33
C ASP A 61 -10.29 7.97 1.01
N LYS A 62 -10.72 8.14 -0.25
CA LYS A 62 -12.03 7.65 -0.71
C LYS A 62 -12.12 6.13 -0.66
N LYS A 63 -11.11 5.41 -1.16
CA LYS A 63 -11.09 3.94 -1.13
C LYS A 63 -11.12 3.39 0.29
N LEU A 64 -10.34 3.97 1.21
CA LEU A 64 -10.33 3.59 2.62
C LEU A 64 -11.68 3.89 3.30
N SER A 65 -12.30 5.04 3.00
CA SER A 65 -13.63 5.37 3.53
C SER A 65 -14.70 4.39 3.04
N ASN A 66 -14.65 3.99 1.76
CA ASN A 66 -15.55 2.99 1.20
C ASN A 66 -15.31 1.60 1.81
N PHE A 67 -14.05 1.21 1.97
CA PHE A 67 -13.69 -0.05 2.61
C PHE A 67 -14.15 -0.12 4.08
N ALA A 68 -14.08 0.99 4.81
CA ALA A 68 -14.49 1.07 6.22
C ALA A 68 -15.99 0.79 6.44
N ARG A 69 -16.83 0.87 5.41
CA ARG A 69 -18.26 0.49 5.48
C ARG A 69 -18.46 -0.98 5.84
N ILE A 70 -17.41 -1.81 5.73
CA ILE A 70 -17.42 -3.19 6.21
C ILE A 70 -17.85 -3.27 7.68
N TYR A 71 -17.45 -2.32 8.52
CA TYR A 71 -17.78 -2.32 9.94
C TYR A 71 -19.27 -2.05 10.17
N ASP A 72 -19.86 -1.10 9.43
CA ASP A 72 -21.31 -0.85 9.49
C ASP A 72 -22.10 -2.10 9.05
N TYR A 73 -21.64 -2.80 8.01
CA TYR A 73 -22.29 -4.04 7.55
C TYR A 73 -22.18 -5.17 8.58
N GLN A 74 -21.04 -5.29 9.25
CA GLN A 74 -20.84 -6.26 10.33
C GLN A 74 -21.73 -5.97 11.53
N GLU A 75 -21.85 -4.71 11.96
CA GLU A 75 -22.70 -4.30 13.08
C GLU A 75 -24.20 -4.58 12.81
N ASN A 76 -24.63 -4.44 11.55
CA ASN A 76 -26.02 -4.70 11.15
C ASN A 76 -26.30 -6.17 10.80
N GLY A 77 -25.36 -7.08 11.01
CA GLY A 77 -25.52 -8.51 10.70
C GLY A 77 -25.73 -8.79 9.21
N ARG A 78 -25.25 -7.91 8.33
CA ARG A 78 -25.41 -8.05 6.89
C ARG A 78 -24.48 -9.15 6.36
N THR A 79 -25.05 -10.10 5.64
CA THR A 79 -24.33 -11.17 4.95
C THR A 79 -24.36 -10.97 3.44
N PHE A 80 -23.38 -11.54 2.74
CA PHE A 80 -23.27 -11.51 1.28
C PHE A 80 -23.16 -12.94 0.77
N ASN A 81 -23.71 -13.23 -0.40
CA ASN A 81 -23.70 -14.57 -0.96
C ASN A 81 -22.42 -14.88 -1.74
N THR A 82 -21.76 -13.84 -2.26
CA THR A 82 -20.51 -13.97 -3.03
C THR A 82 -19.50 -12.88 -2.67
N ILE A 83 -18.22 -13.15 -2.95
CA ILE A 83 -17.14 -12.16 -2.79
C ILE A 83 -17.36 -10.98 -3.75
N GLU A 84 -17.89 -11.24 -4.95
CA GLU A 84 -18.26 -10.20 -5.90
C GLU A 84 -19.25 -9.21 -5.31
N GLU A 85 -20.36 -9.73 -4.78
CA GLU A 85 -21.41 -8.93 -4.16
C GLU A 85 -20.84 -8.10 -3.01
N PHE A 86 -20.04 -8.74 -2.14
CA PHE A 86 -19.39 -8.08 -1.02
C PHE A 86 -18.48 -6.92 -1.45
N LEU A 87 -17.53 -7.18 -2.37
CA LEU A 87 -16.55 -6.18 -2.79
C LEU A 87 -17.21 -5.03 -3.55
N GLN A 88 -18.17 -5.31 -4.43
CA GLN A 88 -18.93 -4.28 -5.15
C GLN A 88 -19.74 -3.39 -4.21
N MET A 89 -20.21 -3.92 -3.07
CA MET A 89 -20.95 -3.14 -2.07
C MET A 89 -20.06 -2.16 -1.31
N LEU A 90 -18.78 -2.50 -1.10
CA LEU A 90 -17.80 -1.57 -0.54
C LEU A 90 -17.43 -0.50 -1.57
N ASP A 91 -17.01 -0.92 -2.75
CA ASP A 91 -16.65 -0.03 -3.86
C ASP A 91 -16.75 -0.80 -5.19
N GLN A 92 -17.38 -0.20 -6.21
CA GLN A 92 -17.56 -0.82 -7.53
C GLN A 92 -16.25 -1.25 -8.19
N ASP A 93 -15.13 -0.60 -7.87
CA ASP A 93 -13.82 -0.93 -8.44
C ASP A 93 -13.16 -2.13 -7.78
N PHE A 94 -13.52 -2.51 -6.55
CA PHE A 94 -12.75 -3.50 -5.78
C PHE A 94 -12.78 -4.88 -6.42
N TYR A 95 -13.94 -5.31 -6.92
CA TYR A 95 -14.03 -6.60 -7.61
C TYR A 95 -13.25 -6.61 -8.94
N ALA A 96 -13.28 -5.51 -9.70
CA ALA A 96 -12.48 -5.40 -10.91
C ALA A 96 -10.98 -5.41 -10.59
N ALA A 97 -10.58 -4.75 -9.49
CA ALA A 97 -9.21 -4.66 -9.03
C ALA A 97 -8.59 -6.02 -8.66
N THR A 98 -9.39 -7.05 -8.35
CA THR A 98 -8.86 -8.40 -8.10
C THR A 98 -8.39 -9.11 -9.38
N ARG A 99 -8.82 -8.65 -10.55
CA ARG A 99 -8.62 -9.32 -11.86
C ARG A 99 -7.61 -8.63 -12.76
N VAL A 100 -7.11 -7.47 -12.36
CA VAL A 100 -6.16 -6.68 -13.15
C VAL A 100 -4.92 -6.40 -12.33
N SER A 101 -3.78 -6.32 -13.02
CA SER A 101 -2.53 -5.92 -12.37
C SER A 101 -2.65 -4.51 -11.79
N PHE A 102 -1.90 -4.26 -10.72
CA PHE A 102 -1.92 -2.96 -10.07
C PHE A 102 -1.51 -1.83 -11.01
N ARG A 103 -0.56 -2.08 -11.92
CA ARG A 103 -0.19 -1.15 -12.98
C ARG A 103 -1.38 -0.78 -13.86
N LYS A 104 -2.09 -1.79 -14.40
CA LYS A 104 -3.22 -1.55 -15.31
C LYS A 104 -4.31 -0.75 -14.59
N PHE A 105 -4.63 -1.13 -13.36
CA PHE A 105 -5.60 -0.44 -12.56
C PHE A 105 -5.23 1.03 -12.30
N LEU A 106 -3.99 1.32 -11.89
CA LEU A 106 -3.54 2.69 -11.66
C LEU A 106 -3.57 3.53 -12.96
N PHE A 107 -3.23 2.94 -14.11
CA PHE A 107 -3.37 3.63 -15.39
C PHE A 107 -4.82 3.99 -15.70
N GLU A 108 -5.76 3.06 -15.50
CA GLU A 108 -7.19 3.31 -15.70
C GLU A 108 -7.74 4.36 -14.73
N LYS A 109 -7.13 4.51 -13.56
CA LYS A 109 -7.44 5.58 -12.60
C LYS A 109 -6.69 6.89 -12.88
N GLY A 110 -5.91 6.98 -13.96
CA GLY A 110 -5.32 8.23 -14.42
C GLY A 110 -3.96 8.59 -13.80
N PHE A 111 -3.26 7.64 -13.19
CA PHE A 111 -1.89 7.86 -12.69
C PHE A 111 -0.87 7.78 -13.84
N HIS A 112 0.15 8.64 -13.81
CA HIS A 112 1.17 8.65 -14.85
C HIS A 112 2.18 7.52 -14.65
N LYS A 113 2.76 7.04 -15.76
CA LYS A 113 3.75 5.95 -15.79
C LYS A 113 4.92 6.17 -14.82
N LYS A 114 5.39 7.41 -14.71
CA LYS A 114 6.49 7.77 -13.80
C LYS A 114 6.11 7.54 -12.34
N PHE A 115 4.92 7.96 -11.93
CA PHE A 115 4.42 7.75 -10.58
C PHE A 115 4.27 6.26 -10.26
N ILE A 116 3.72 5.49 -11.20
CA ILE A 116 3.56 4.04 -11.05
C ILE A 116 4.93 3.35 -10.90
N ASN A 117 5.90 3.71 -11.74
CA ASN A 117 7.23 3.08 -11.75
C ASN A 117 8.10 3.43 -10.54
N GLU A 118 7.94 4.61 -9.96
CA GLU A 118 8.79 5.06 -8.85
C GLU A 118 8.10 4.85 -7.48
N ILE A 119 6.82 5.21 -7.36
CA ILE A 119 6.11 5.22 -6.07
C ILE A 119 5.35 3.91 -5.86
N ALA A 120 4.46 3.55 -6.78
CA ALA A 120 3.66 2.33 -6.61
C ALA A 120 4.53 1.07 -6.61
N GLN A 121 5.52 0.99 -7.51
CA GLN A 121 6.51 -0.08 -7.56
C GLN A 121 7.32 -0.21 -6.28
N MET A 122 7.80 0.91 -5.72
CA MET A 122 8.52 0.88 -4.45
C MET A 122 7.62 0.41 -3.31
N ALA A 123 6.38 0.90 -3.25
CA ALA A 123 5.43 0.48 -2.22
C ALA A 123 5.12 -1.03 -2.30
N THR A 124 4.94 -1.60 -3.49
CA THR A 124 4.68 -3.04 -3.62
C THR A 124 5.90 -3.89 -3.31
N LEU A 125 7.10 -3.47 -3.71
CA LEU A 125 8.33 -4.19 -3.39
C LEU A 125 8.62 -4.21 -1.89
N VAL A 126 8.47 -3.06 -1.22
CA VAL A 126 8.78 -2.95 0.22
C VAL A 126 7.79 -3.74 1.09
N ASN A 127 6.51 -3.84 0.68
CA ASN A 127 5.48 -4.52 1.48
C ASN A 127 5.27 -5.99 1.10
N TYR A 128 5.42 -6.34 -0.18
CA TYR A 128 5.00 -7.64 -0.71
C TYR A 128 6.06 -8.32 -1.58
N ASP A 129 7.21 -7.67 -1.83
CA ASP A 129 8.25 -8.15 -2.75
C ASP A 129 7.71 -8.50 -4.15
N GLN A 130 6.68 -7.78 -4.59
CA GLN A 130 6.00 -8.03 -5.86
C GLN A 130 6.02 -6.78 -6.75
N SER A 131 6.05 -7.02 -8.07
CA SER A 131 5.96 -5.96 -9.05
C SER A 131 4.53 -5.48 -9.25
N VAL A 132 4.35 -4.20 -9.60
CA VAL A 132 3.05 -3.64 -10.00
C VAL A 132 2.47 -4.34 -11.23
N ASP A 133 3.30 -5.03 -12.00
CA ASP A 133 2.90 -5.83 -13.15
C ASP A 133 2.36 -7.21 -12.77
N THR A 134 2.81 -7.76 -11.64
CA THR A 134 2.49 -9.14 -11.20
C THR A 134 1.44 -9.19 -10.10
N ILE A 135 1.42 -8.19 -9.20
CA ILE A 135 0.42 -8.13 -8.13
C ILE A 135 -0.91 -7.61 -8.69
N ASN A 136 -2.02 -8.23 -8.27
CA ASN A 136 -3.34 -7.69 -8.54
C ASN A 136 -3.56 -6.39 -7.75
N ALA A 137 -4.38 -5.49 -8.29
CA ALA A 137 -4.62 -4.18 -7.68
C ALA A 137 -5.34 -4.26 -6.32
N PHE A 138 -6.16 -5.30 -6.15
CA PHE A 138 -6.71 -5.70 -4.86
C PHE A 138 -6.38 -7.18 -4.65
N PRO A 139 -5.88 -7.58 -3.47
CA PRO A 139 -5.56 -8.97 -3.21
C PRO A 139 -6.85 -9.79 -3.27
N GLU A 140 -6.93 -10.69 -4.24
CA GLU A 140 -7.84 -11.82 -4.16
C GLU A 140 -7.14 -12.86 -3.29
N ASN A 141 -7.79 -13.30 -2.22
CA ASN A 141 -7.35 -14.54 -1.59
C ASN A 141 -7.75 -15.68 -2.53
N ASN A 142 -6.96 -15.90 -3.58
CA ASN A 142 -6.85 -17.22 -4.19
C ASN A 142 -6.20 -18.06 -3.11
N SER A 143 -7.03 -18.54 -2.18
CA SER A 143 -6.65 -19.56 -1.24
C SER A 143 -5.98 -20.62 -2.07
N CYS A 144 -4.65 -20.73 -1.94
CA CYS A 144 -3.96 -21.95 -2.31
C CYS A 144 -4.83 -23.08 -1.79
N GLU A 145 -5.20 -24.01 -2.66
CA GLU A 145 -5.35 -25.39 -2.24
C GLU A 145 -4.04 -25.71 -1.53
N ILE A 146 -4.06 -25.60 -0.20
CA ILE A 146 -3.09 -26.30 0.61
C ILE A 146 -3.56 -27.74 0.47
N ASP A 147 -2.98 -28.46 -0.49
CA ASP A 147 -2.96 -29.91 -0.49
C ASP A 147 -2.29 -30.34 0.82
N VAL A 148 -3.10 -30.46 1.87
CA VAL A 148 -2.72 -31.22 3.05
C VAL A 148 -2.72 -32.67 2.60
N GLN A 149 -1.58 -33.14 2.11
CA GLN A 149 -1.31 -34.56 2.07
C GLN A 149 -1.37 -35.05 3.53
N LEU A 150 -2.51 -35.63 3.89
CA LEU A 150 -2.62 -36.48 5.05
C LEU A 150 -1.90 -37.79 4.66
N ASP A 151 -0.67 -37.92 5.12
CA ASP A 151 0.00 -39.23 5.13
C ASP A 151 -0.77 -40.12 6.12
N GLU A 152 -1.43 -41.15 5.59
CA GLU A 152 -1.98 -42.29 6.35
C GLU A 152 -0.87 -43.24 6.82
#